data_AF-A0A1B6JXS4-F1
#
_entry.id   AF-A0A1B6JXS4-F1
#
_cell.length_a   1.000
_cell.length_b   1.000
_cell.length_c   1.000
_cell.angle_alpha   90.00
_cell.angle_beta   90.00
_cell.angle_gamma   90.00
#
_symmetry.space_group_name_H-M   'P 1'
#
loop_
_entity.id
_entity.type
_entity.pdbx_description
1 polymer ?
#
loop_
_entity_poly.entity_id
_entity_poly.type
_entity_poly.pdbx_seq_one_letter_code
_entity_poly.pdbx_strand_id
1 'polypeptide(L)'
;MHKRRRKRLTTRSLSQDTPALLDDIHHGVVQCVLDRVWQWPFNAFTLDNVTGGRSLPVLCVHLFHWYGLMEHFSLDAVRVWKLFSLVEEGYHSTNPYHNSIHATDVTQAMHCFLQEEKIRQHLTPLEIMSSLIAAVT
;
A
#
# COMPACT_ATOMS: atom_id res chain seq x y z
N MET A 1 -30.60 24.01 -10.30
CA MET A 1 -29.31 23.30 -10.19
C MET A 1 -29.58 21.80 -10.16
N HIS A 2 -29.51 21.14 -11.32
CA HIS A 2 -29.94 19.74 -11.49
C HIS A 2 -28.92 18.75 -10.91
N LYS A 3 -29.34 17.99 -9.89
CA LYS A 3 -28.63 16.78 -9.44
C LYS A 3 -28.76 15.70 -10.51
N ARG A 4 -27.72 15.50 -11.31
CA ARG A 4 -27.68 14.44 -12.33
C ARG A 4 -27.50 13.08 -11.62
N ARG A 5 -28.59 12.32 -11.55
CA ARG A 5 -28.64 10.93 -11.06
C ARG A 5 -27.65 10.09 -11.86
N ARG A 6 -26.61 9.56 -11.19
CA ARG A 6 -25.55 8.73 -11.77
C ARG A 6 -26.16 7.52 -12.51
N LYS A 7 -25.89 7.36 -13.80
CA LYS A 7 -26.10 6.10 -14.52
C LYS A 7 -24.89 5.20 -14.26
N ARG A 8 -25.14 4.03 -13.68
CA ARG A 8 -24.16 2.96 -13.47
C ARG A 8 -23.73 2.44 -14.85
N LEU A 9 -22.43 2.38 -15.12
CA LEU A 9 -21.91 1.75 -16.34
C LEU A 9 -22.12 0.24 -16.22
N THR A 10 -23.04 -0.29 -17.02
CA THR A 10 -23.29 -1.73 -17.19
C THR A 10 -22.23 -2.32 -18.11
N THR A 11 -21.09 -2.69 -17.55
CA THR A 11 -20.15 -3.63 -18.18
C THR A 11 -19.56 -4.55 -17.12
N ARG A 12 -20.34 -5.57 -16.78
CA ARG A 12 -19.97 -6.98 -16.58
C ARG A 12 -21.09 -7.66 -15.81
N SER A 13 -22.01 -8.23 -16.57
CA SER A 13 -22.90 -9.29 -16.08
C SER A 13 -22.05 -10.49 -15.72
N LEU A 14 -21.88 -10.74 -14.43
CA LEU A 14 -21.72 -12.08 -13.85
C LEU A 14 -22.46 -12.04 -12.51
N SER A 15 -23.77 -12.26 -12.58
CA SER A 15 -24.54 -12.68 -11.42
C SER A 15 -24.22 -14.15 -11.16
N GLN A 16 -23.45 -14.43 -10.12
CA GLN A 16 -23.53 -15.67 -9.36
C GLN A 16 -23.14 -15.35 -7.93
N ASP A 17 -23.97 -15.80 -6.99
CA ASP A 17 -23.79 -15.70 -5.56
C ASP A 17 -22.39 -16.18 -5.15
N THR A 18 -21.50 -15.27 -4.75
CA THR A 18 -20.22 -15.65 -4.14
C THR A 18 -20.30 -15.44 -2.62
N PRO A 19 -20.14 -16.51 -1.82
CA PRO A 19 -20.18 -16.42 -0.37
C PRO A 19 -18.88 -15.80 0.17
N ALA A 20 -19.05 -14.96 1.21
CA ALA A 20 -18.06 -14.50 2.18
C ALA A 20 -16.83 -13.69 1.69
N LEU A 21 -16.79 -12.47 2.23
CA LEU A 21 -15.80 -11.38 2.22
C LEU A 21 -14.37 -11.75 2.75
N LEU A 22 -13.91 -12.99 2.59
CA LEU A 22 -12.67 -13.50 3.23
C LEU A 22 -11.57 -13.95 2.26
N ASP A 23 -11.81 -14.01 0.94
CA ASP A 23 -10.89 -14.67 -0.01
C ASP A 23 -10.07 -13.74 -0.93
N ASP A 24 -10.23 -12.42 -0.85
CA ASP A 24 -9.56 -11.49 -1.79
C ASP A 24 -8.06 -11.26 -1.50
N ILE A 25 -7.55 -11.73 -0.35
CA ILE A 25 -6.13 -11.61 0.02
C ILE A 25 -5.47 -12.98 -0.05
N HIS A 26 -4.70 -13.20 -1.11
CA HIS A 26 -3.90 -14.40 -1.26
C HIS A 26 -2.63 -14.31 -0.40
N HIS A 27 -2.77 -14.48 0.93
CA HIS A 27 -1.69 -14.25 1.91
C HIS A 27 -0.32 -14.87 1.52
N GLY A 28 -0.31 -16.10 1.00
CA GLY A 28 0.94 -16.73 0.53
C GLY A 28 1.57 -16.03 -0.67
N VAL A 29 0.75 -15.57 -1.62
CA VAL A 29 1.21 -14.84 -2.81
C VAL A 29 1.65 -13.43 -2.45
N VAL A 30 0.92 -12.75 -1.55
CA VAL A 30 1.31 -11.44 -0.99
C VAL A 30 2.72 -11.52 -0.41
N GLN A 31 3.00 -12.54 0.40
CA GLN A 31 4.33 -12.72 0.98
C GLN A 31 5.40 -12.93 -0.10
N CYS A 32 5.14 -13.76 -1.12
CA CYS A 32 6.08 -13.95 -2.24
C CYS A 32 6.41 -12.65 -2.99
N VAL A 33 5.44 -11.74 -3.10
CA VAL A 33 5.67 -10.41 -3.70
C VAL A 33 6.51 -9.54 -2.75
N LEU A 34 6.17 -9.50 -1.46
CA LEU A 34 6.87 -8.71 -0.45
C LEU A 34 8.31 -9.18 -0.18
N ASP A 35 8.62 -10.47 -0.36
CA ASP A 35 10.00 -11.00 -0.22
C ASP A 35 10.99 -10.35 -1.20
N ARG A 36 10.48 -9.69 -2.25
CA ARG A 36 11.24 -8.96 -3.26
C ARG A 36 11.06 -7.44 -3.18
N VAL A 37 10.49 -6.92 -2.11
CA VAL A 37 10.18 -5.49 -1.94
C VAL A 37 11.40 -4.58 -2.06
N TRP A 38 12.60 -5.08 -1.77
CA TRP A 38 13.87 -4.35 -1.88
C TRP A 38 14.40 -4.23 -3.31
N GLN A 39 13.83 -4.95 -4.27
CA GLN A 39 14.30 -4.98 -5.65
C GLN A 39 13.67 -3.84 -6.46
N TRP A 40 14.49 -3.13 -7.24
CA TRP A 40 14.00 -2.09 -8.16
C TRP A 40 12.92 -2.57 -9.16
N PRO A 41 12.98 -3.79 -9.76
CA PRO A 41 11.91 -4.29 -10.63
C PRO A 41 10.67 -4.79 -9.87
N PHE A 42 10.38 -4.25 -8.69
CA PHE A 42 9.14 -4.52 -7.97
C PHE A 42 7.93 -4.00 -8.77
N ASN A 43 6.80 -4.71 -8.70
CA ASN A 43 5.61 -4.36 -9.44
C ASN A 43 4.47 -4.03 -8.47
N ALA A 44 4.22 -2.73 -8.26
CA ALA A 44 3.15 -2.24 -7.40
C ALA A 44 1.75 -2.69 -7.86
N PHE A 45 1.53 -2.83 -9.18
CA PHE A 45 0.26 -3.36 -9.71
C PHE A 45 0.06 -4.83 -9.35
N THR A 46 1.13 -5.63 -9.33
CA THR A 46 1.04 -7.01 -8.87
C THR A 46 0.64 -7.07 -7.41
N LEU A 47 1.25 -6.23 -6.56
CA LEU A 47 0.87 -6.16 -5.14
C LEU A 47 -0.60 -5.74 -4.97
N ASP A 48 -1.06 -4.73 -5.71
CA ASP A 48 -2.45 -4.26 -5.68
C ASP A 48 -3.44 -5.37 -6.05
N ASN A 49 -3.16 -6.10 -7.13
CA ASN A 49 -4.00 -7.21 -7.56
C ASN A 49 -4.09 -8.34 -6.51
N VAL A 50 -2.96 -8.76 -5.92
CA VAL A 50 -2.94 -9.90 -4.98
C VAL A 50 -3.43 -9.54 -3.56
N THR A 51 -3.56 -8.24 -3.29
CA THR A 51 -4.11 -7.71 -2.03
C THR A 51 -5.57 -7.25 -2.14
N GLY A 52 -6.20 -7.41 -3.32
CA GLY A 52 -7.58 -6.98 -3.53
C GLY A 52 -7.76 -5.45 -3.50
N GLY A 53 -6.78 -4.70 -4.01
CA GLY A 53 -6.83 -3.23 -4.02
C GLY A 53 -6.36 -2.56 -2.72
N ARG A 54 -5.51 -3.25 -1.93
CA ARG A 54 -5.03 -2.83 -0.61
C ARG A 54 -3.51 -2.76 -0.54
N SER A 55 -2.84 -2.45 -1.65
CA SER A 55 -1.38 -2.48 -1.72
C SER A 55 -0.71 -1.50 -0.76
N LEU A 56 -1.30 -0.32 -0.56
CA LEU A 56 -0.72 0.76 0.24
C LEU A 56 -0.61 0.37 1.72
N PRO A 57 -1.70 0.00 2.44
CA PRO A 57 -1.57 -0.40 3.84
C PRO A 57 -0.75 -1.67 4.03
N VAL A 58 -0.82 -2.62 3.09
CA VAL A 58 -0.03 -3.85 3.13
C VAL A 58 1.47 -3.55 3.04
N LEU A 59 1.88 -2.74 2.05
CA LEU A 59 3.28 -2.34 1.89
C LEU A 59 3.77 -1.56 3.11
N CYS A 60 3.02 -0.55 3.56
CA CYS A 60 3.46 0.31 4.66
C CYS A 60 3.61 -0.45 5.97
N VAL A 61 2.67 -1.34 6.31
CA VAL A 61 2.80 -2.19 7.50
C VAL A 61 3.99 -3.14 7.37
N HIS A 62 4.20 -3.74 6.20
CA HIS A 62 5.38 -4.58 5.96
C HIS A 62 6.69 -3.80 6.17
N LEU A 63 6.81 -2.58 5.62
CA LEU A 63 8.00 -1.74 5.79
C LEU A 63 8.18 -1.25 7.23
N PHE A 64 7.10 -0.94 7.94
CA PHE A 64 7.17 -0.58 9.36
C PHE A 64 7.72 -1.73 10.22
N HIS A 65 7.40 -2.97 9.88
CA HIS A 65 8.03 -4.14 10.47
C HIS A 65 9.48 -4.32 10.01
N TRP A 66 9.77 -4.19 8.71
CA TRP A 66 11.11 -4.31 8.13
C TRP A 66 12.15 -3.42 8.83
N TYR A 67 11.76 -2.16 9.10
CA TYR A 67 12.64 -1.18 9.74
C TYR A 67 12.56 -1.18 11.28
N GLY A 68 11.78 -2.08 11.90
CA GLY A 68 11.61 -2.14 13.35
C GLY A 68 10.90 -0.92 13.97
N LEU A 69 10.19 -0.13 13.16
CA LEU A 69 9.56 1.13 13.59
C LEU A 69 8.42 0.90 14.58
N MET A 70 7.71 -0.22 14.44
CA MET A 70 6.63 -0.61 15.35
C MET A 70 7.13 -0.73 16.79
N GLU A 71 8.22 -1.45 16.99
CA GLU A 71 8.82 -1.64 18.30
C GLU A 71 9.48 -0.35 18.80
N HIS A 72 10.29 0.29 17.95
CA HIS A 72 11.04 1.49 18.30
C HIS A 72 10.16 2.63 18.82
N PHE A 73 9.00 2.85 18.18
CA PHE A 73 8.05 3.91 18.57
C PHE A 73 6.85 3.39 19.38
N SER A 74 6.85 2.11 19.80
CA SER A 74 5.74 1.50 20.55
C SER A 74 4.37 1.67 19.87
N LEU A 75 4.33 1.40 18.56
CA LEU A 75 3.14 1.54 17.74
C LEU A 75 2.28 0.28 17.78
N ASP A 76 0.98 0.46 17.90
CA ASP A 76 0.00 -0.62 17.80
C ASP A 76 -0.27 -0.95 16.32
N ALA A 77 -0.12 -2.23 15.95
CA ALA A 77 -0.25 -2.68 14.57
C ALA A 77 -1.64 -2.39 13.97
N VAL A 78 -2.70 -2.47 14.78
CA VAL A 78 -4.08 -2.18 14.33
C VAL A 78 -4.25 -0.70 14.02
N ARG A 79 -3.69 0.18 14.86
CA ARG A 79 -3.69 1.64 14.62
C ARG A 79 -2.89 2.01 13.38
N VAL A 80 -1.74 1.39 13.16
CA VAL A 80 -0.91 1.63 11.97
C VAL A 80 -1.61 1.14 10.69
N TRP A 81 -2.20 -0.06 10.71
CA TRP A 81 -3.03 -0.54 9.61
C TRP A 81 -4.18 0.42 9.31
N LYS A 82 -4.87 0.90 10.37
CA LYS A 82 -5.98 1.85 10.23
C LYS A 82 -5.52 3.19 9.67
N LEU A 83 -4.36 3.70 10.09
CA LEU A 83 -3.78 4.93 9.55
C LEU A 83 -3.58 4.81 8.04
N PHE A 84 -2.88 3.77 7.57
CA PHE A 84 -2.62 3.61 6.13
C PHE A 84 -3.87 3.24 5.33
N SER A 85 -4.84 2.58 5.96
CA SER A 85 -6.17 2.39 5.36
C SER A 85 -6.86 3.72 5.08
N LEU A 86 -6.80 4.67 6.03
CA LEU A 86 -7.37 6.01 5.85
C LEU A 86 -6.60 6.83 4.81
N VAL A 87 -5.27 6.68 4.73
CA VAL A 87 -4.45 7.33 3.69
C VAL A 87 -4.84 6.81 2.30
N GLU A 88 -4.98 5.48 2.14
CA GLU A 88 -5.42 4.87 0.88
C GLU A 88 -6.81 5.35 0.44
N GLU A 89 -7.76 5.43 1.38
CA GLU A 89 -9.11 5.96 1.13
C GLU A 89 -9.11 7.45 0.74
N GLY A 90 -8.06 8.20 1.11
CA GLY A 90 -7.86 9.58 0.70
C GLY A 90 -7.49 9.75 -0.78
N TYR A 91 -6.97 8.72 -1.45
CA TYR A 91 -6.65 8.77 -2.87
C TYR A 91 -7.89 8.52 -3.75
N HIS A 92 -7.99 9.27 -4.85
CA HIS A 92 -9.06 9.08 -5.82
C HIS A 92 -8.75 7.93 -6.78
N SER A 93 -9.35 6.76 -6.57
CA SER A 93 -9.17 5.57 -7.43
C SER A 93 -9.60 5.77 -8.89
N THR A 94 -10.43 6.78 -9.17
CA THR A 94 -10.83 7.12 -10.55
C THR A 94 -9.75 7.88 -11.32
N ASN A 95 -8.71 8.39 -10.64
CA ASN A 95 -7.60 9.02 -11.31
C ASN A 95 -6.79 7.95 -12.05
N PRO A 96 -6.45 8.17 -13.34
CA PRO A 96 -5.72 7.19 -14.12
C PRO A 96 -4.27 6.97 -13.65
N TYR A 97 -3.72 7.91 -12.86
CA TYR A 97 -2.33 7.84 -12.36
C TYR A 97 -2.20 8.19 -10.88
N HIS A 98 -2.64 9.39 -10.46
CA HIS A 98 -2.55 9.84 -9.06
C HIS A 98 -3.59 9.16 -8.16
N ASN A 99 -3.39 7.88 -7.90
CA ASN A 99 -4.17 7.01 -7.04
C ASN A 99 -3.24 6.29 -6.03
N SER A 100 -3.80 5.42 -5.18
CA SER A 100 -3.06 4.71 -4.14
C SER A 100 -1.99 3.74 -4.66
N ILE A 101 -2.13 3.24 -5.89
CA ILE A 101 -1.11 2.38 -6.52
C ILE A 101 0.14 3.20 -6.80
N HIS A 102 -0.01 4.45 -7.27
CA HIS A 102 1.14 5.34 -7.45
C HIS A 102 1.82 5.68 -6.12
N ALA A 103 1.06 5.94 -5.05
CA ALA A 103 1.64 6.16 -3.73
C ALA A 103 2.38 4.91 -3.20
N THR A 104 1.85 3.71 -3.47
CA THR A 104 2.51 2.43 -3.18
C THR A 104 3.85 2.34 -3.90
N ASP A 105 3.88 2.64 -5.21
CA ASP A 105 5.08 2.62 -6.05
C ASP A 105 6.14 3.61 -5.55
N VAL A 106 5.76 4.86 -5.26
CA VAL A 106 6.66 5.88 -4.71
C VAL A 106 7.23 5.46 -3.35
N THR A 107 6.40 4.86 -2.49
CA THR A 107 6.83 4.35 -1.17
C THR A 107 7.82 3.19 -1.31
N GLN A 108 7.61 2.28 -2.27
CA GLN A 108 8.53 1.18 -2.52
C GLN A 108 9.86 1.67 -3.11
N ALA A 109 9.82 2.63 -4.05
CA ALA A 109 11.02 3.26 -4.58
C ALA A 109 11.81 4.00 -3.48
N MET A 110 11.11 4.69 -2.57
CA MET A 110 11.72 5.29 -1.37
C MET A 110 12.39 4.22 -0.51
N HIS A 111 11.75 3.07 -0.29
CA HIS A 111 12.38 1.95 0.41
C HIS A 111 13.69 1.50 -0.27
N CYS A 112 13.73 1.36 -1.61
CA CYS A 112 14.97 1.06 -2.32
C CYS A 112 16.07 2.09 -2.06
N PHE A 113 15.77 3.39 -2.12
CA PHE A 113 16.76 4.43 -1.81
C PHE A 113 17.23 4.38 -0.36
N LEU A 114 16.34 4.08 0.58
CA LEU A 114 16.69 3.90 1.99
C LEU A 114 17.57 2.66 2.25
N GLN A 115 17.65 1.70 1.32
CA GLN A 115 18.55 0.56 1.41
C GLN A 115 19.98 0.87 0.93
N GLU A 116 20.20 1.95 0.18
CA GLU A 116 21.53 2.34 -0.29
C GLU A 116 22.47 2.59 0.89
N GLU A 117 23.64 1.95 0.90
CA GLU A 117 24.57 1.98 2.04
C GLU A 117 24.95 3.41 2.45
N LYS A 118 25.19 4.27 1.45
CA LYS A 118 25.54 5.69 1.63
C LYS A 118 24.41 6.52 2.24
N ILE A 119 23.17 6.04 2.21
CA ILE A 119 22.01 6.70 2.80
C ILE A 119 21.72 6.07 4.16
N ARG A 120 21.52 4.74 4.18
CA ARG A 120 21.06 3.98 5.35
C ARG A 120 21.89 4.21 6.61
N GLN A 121 23.22 4.32 6.48
CA GLN A 121 24.12 4.49 7.63
C GLN A 121 23.98 5.85 8.35
N HIS A 122 23.32 6.82 7.72
CA HIS A 122 23.17 8.18 8.24
C HIS A 122 21.76 8.50 8.73
N LEU A 123 20.81 7.57 8.59
CA LEU A 123 19.42 7.81 8.94
C LEU A 123 19.08 7.25 10.32
N THR A 124 18.35 8.06 11.08
CA THR A 124 17.69 7.66 12.31
C THR A 124 16.35 6.98 12.02
N PRO A 125 15.79 6.19 12.97
CA PRO A 125 14.45 5.63 12.84
C PRO A 125 13.35 6.67 12.56
N LEU A 126 13.49 7.89 13.09
CA LEU A 126 12.56 8.99 12.86
C LEU A 126 12.61 9.48 11.41
N GLU A 127 13.82 9.62 10.84
CA GLU A 127 13.98 10.05 9.45
C GLU A 127 13.47 8.98 8.48
N ILE A 128 13.74 7.70 8.76
CA ILE A 128 13.18 6.57 7.98
C ILE A 128 11.65 6.62 8.00
N MET A 129 11.04 6.72 9.19
CA MET A 129 9.58 6.79 9.31
C MET A 129 9.02 8.01 8.57
N SER A 130 9.67 9.17 8.71
CA SER A 130 9.26 10.41 8.04
C SER A 130 9.34 10.29 6.52
N SER A 131 10.40 9.68 5.97
CA SER A 131 10.54 9.43 4.54
C SER A 131 9.46 8.51 3.99
N LEU A 132 9.10 7.45 4.72
CA LEU A 132 8.02 6.53 4.31
C LEU A 132 6.65 7.21 4.36
N ILE A 133 6.36 7.98 5.41
CA ILE A 133 5.10 8.72 5.53
C ILE A 133 5.00 9.78 4.43
N ALA A 134 6.07 10.54 4.18
CA ALA A 134 6.09 11.55 3.12
C ALA A 134 5.93 10.96 1.71
N ALA A 135 6.40 9.74 1.48
CA ALA A 135 6.24 9.06 0.19
C ALA A 135 4.80 8.59 -0.06
N VAL A 136 4.02 8.37 1.00
CA VAL A 136 2.67 7.79 0.91
C VAL A 136 1.52 8.80 1.03
N THR A 137 1.80 10.06 1.40
CA THR A 137 0.81 11.14 1.54
C THR A 137 1.03 12.27 0.55
#